data_AF-A0A3N5ZK45-F1
#
_entry.id   AF-A0A3N5ZK45-F1
#
_cell.length_a   1.000
_cell.length_b   1.000
_cell.length_c   1.000
_cell.angle_alpha   90.00
_cell.angle_beta   90.00
_cell.angle_gamma   90.00
#
_symmetry.space_group_name_H-M   'P 1'
#
loop_
_entity.id
_entity.type
_entity.pdbx_description
1 polymer ?
#
loop_
_entity_poly.entity_id
_entity_poly.type
_entity_poly.pdbx_seq_one_letter_code
_entity_poly.pdbx_strand_id
1 'polypeptide(L)'
;MPARCGGAMNLISVVVGLTLVATSLQQNVREPASVQEQLALKLAIKKVPPTYPQQAKAVRLEGIVTLRVLVTAKGIVDQVEVVSGHPLLVQGAIDAVRQWKFKPYVEYGHATPFTTALQIPFTLDIPKEERQLREELKRLVLEGQTALKTGDKIGAEKSLRQAVALGEKLPDDYYLDFTASLEALGGVYLRERKYQEAQLQYQRQLEILRRHLEPDESEIGGALVNLALVSDLLGKADEAEAYYRQGASIFEKQAAEARVEEMKRNYQETLVQIWNQLGVLYTGQRRRQEARESLTKALNLAESI
;
A
#
# COMPACT_ATOMS: atom_id res chain seq x y z
N MET A 1 -48.91 -76.60 -9.12
CA MET A 1 -48.13 -77.63 -9.85
C MET A 1 -46.70 -77.63 -9.30
N PRO A 2 -46.19 -78.77 -8.81
CA PRO A 2 -44.99 -78.86 -7.95
C PRO A 2 -43.77 -79.50 -8.66
N ALA A 3 -42.71 -79.73 -7.86
CA ALA A 3 -41.52 -80.58 -8.04
C ALA A 3 -40.24 -79.82 -8.50
N ARG A 4 -39.04 -80.02 -7.92
CA ARG A 4 -38.41 -81.11 -7.15
C ARG A 4 -37.45 -80.47 -6.11
N CYS A 5 -37.27 -80.92 -4.85
CA CYS A 5 -36.73 -82.18 -4.30
C CYS A 5 -35.28 -82.55 -4.69
N GLY A 6 -34.45 -82.73 -3.64
CA GLY A 6 -33.08 -83.28 -3.63
C GLY A 6 -32.08 -82.26 -3.05
N GLY A 7 -31.37 -82.45 -1.95
CA GLY A 7 -31.04 -83.63 -1.15
C GLY A 7 -29.59 -83.49 -0.67
N ALA A 8 -29.43 -83.24 0.64
CA ALA A 8 -28.28 -83.40 1.55
C ALA A 8 -26.82 -83.49 1.03
N MET A 9 -25.91 -82.72 1.65
CA MET A 9 -24.85 -83.26 2.55
C MET A 9 -24.01 -82.14 3.17
N ASN A 10 -23.92 -82.16 4.51
CA ASN A 10 -23.02 -81.34 5.31
C ASN A 10 -21.56 -81.76 5.13
N LEU A 11 -20.64 -80.80 5.07
CA LEU A 11 -19.28 -80.95 5.58
C LEU A 11 -18.79 -79.60 6.10
N ILE A 12 -18.49 -79.60 7.39
CA ILE A 12 -17.96 -78.48 8.18
C ILE A 12 -16.53 -78.24 7.71
N SER A 13 -16.22 -77.03 7.23
CA SER A 13 -14.85 -76.55 7.13
C SER A 13 -14.72 -75.23 7.87
N VAL A 14 -13.91 -75.29 8.92
CA VAL A 14 -13.51 -74.22 9.82
C VAL A 14 -12.74 -73.18 8.99
N VAL A 15 -13.30 -71.99 8.85
CA VAL A 15 -12.62 -70.84 8.23
C VAL A 15 -11.72 -70.22 9.30
N VAL A 16 -10.41 -70.50 9.21
CA VAL A 16 -9.39 -69.79 9.99
C VAL A 16 -9.10 -68.47 9.28
N GLY A 17 -9.33 -67.38 9.99
CA GLY A 17 -9.21 -66.02 9.48
C GLY A 17 -7.78 -65.62 9.13
N LEU A 18 -7.66 -64.81 8.08
CA LEU A 18 -6.54 -63.93 7.84
C LEU A 18 -7.11 -62.55 7.49
N THR A 19 -7.53 -61.80 8.50
CA THR A 19 -7.83 -60.38 8.33
C THR A 19 -6.51 -59.62 8.26
N LEU A 20 -6.11 -59.25 7.05
CA LEU A 20 -5.08 -58.24 6.82
C LEU A 20 -5.54 -56.93 7.46
N VAL A 21 -5.02 -56.63 8.66
CA VAL A 21 -5.14 -55.30 9.26
C VAL A 21 -4.14 -54.41 8.53
N ALA A 22 -4.63 -53.63 7.56
CA ALA A 22 -3.88 -52.52 7.00
C ALA A 22 -3.66 -51.50 8.13
N THR A 23 -2.48 -51.51 8.72
CA THR A 23 -2.06 -50.53 9.73
C THR A 23 -1.79 -49.23 9.00
N SER A 24 -2.74 -48.30 9.05
CA SER A 24 -2.51 -46.92 8.63
C SER A 24 -1.45 -46.31 9.54
N LEU A 25 -0.27 -46.01 8.99
CA LEU A 25 0.71 -45.12 9.64
C LEU A 25 0.15 -43.70 9.63
N GLN A 26 -0.78 -43.41 10.53
CA GLN A 26 -1.15 -42.05 10.87
C GLN A 26 0.04 -41.46 11.63
N GLN A 27 0.92 -40.75 10.93
CA GLN A 27 1.95 -39.95 11.59
C GLN A 27 1.21 -38.97 12.52
N ASN A 28 1.38 -39.15 13.82
CA ASN A 28 0.90 -38.24 14.86
C ASN A 28 1.67 -36.92 14.70
N VAL A 29 1.23 -36.05 13.79
CA VAL A 29 1.77 -34.71 13.62
C VAL A 29 1.30 -33.92 14.84
N ARG A 30 2.11 -33.88 15.90
CA ARG A 30 1.88 -33.01 17.04
C ARG A 30 1.80 -31.57 16.51
N GLU A 31 0.73 -30.87 16.85
CA GLU A 31 0.58 -29.47 16.48
C GLU A 31 1.79 -28.66 17.00
N PRO A 32 2.33 -27.72 16.21
CA PRO A 32 3.43 -26.88 16.67
C PRO A 32 3.02 -26.08 17.91
N ALA A 33 3.90 -26.03 18.91
CA ALA A 33 3.67 -25.20 20.10
C ALA A 33 3.60 -23.72 19.71
N SER A 34 2.74 -22.93 20.34
CA SER A 34 2.72 -21.48 20.13
C SER A 34 3.64 -20.80 21.13
N VAL A 35 4.70 -20.16 20.65
CA VAL A 35 5.75 -19.54 21.49
C VAL A 35 5.74 -18.04 21.31
N GLN A 36 5.73 -17.32 22.44
CA GLN A 36 5.86 -15.86 22.45
C GLN A 36 7.20 -15.41 21.85
N GLU A 37 7.17 -14.29 21.14
CA GLU A 37 8.35 -13.74 20.45
C GLU A 37 9.57 -13.61 21.36
N GLN A 38 9.40 -13.05 22.56
CA GLN A 38 10.51 -12.82 23.49
C GLN A 38 11.25 -14.11 23.84
N LEU A 39 10.53 -15.23 23.98
CA LEU A 39 11.13 -16.52 24.24
C LEU A 39 11.78 -17.08 22.97
N ALA A 40 11.13 -16.98 21.81
CA ALA A 40 11.71 -17.39 20.54
C ALA A 40 13.03 -16.64 20.24
N LEU A 41 13.09 -15.34 20.51
CA LEU A 41 14.29 -14.51 20.33
C LEU A 41 15.44 -14.88 21.28
N LYS A 42 15.14 -15.45 22.46
CA LYS A 42 16.15 -16.04 23.37
C LYS A 42 16.67 -17.39 22.86
N LEU A 43 15.83 -18.14 22.13
CA LEU A 43 16.21 -19.41 21.51
C LEU A 43 17.00 -19.19 20.21
N ALA A 44 16.88 -18.03 19.55
CA ALA A 44 17.60 -17.74 18.32
C ALA A 44 19.13 -17.70 18.55
N ILE A 45 19.84 -18.62 17.90
CA ILE A 45 21.30 -18.76 17.98
C ILE A 45 22.02 -18.09 16.80
N LYS A 46 21.33 -17.90 15.68
CA LYS A 46 21.84 -17.13 14.53
C LYS A 46 20.73 -16.20 14.06
N LYS A 47 21.03 -14.90 14.03
CA LYS A 47 20.17 -13.86 13.46
C LYS A 47 20.91 -13.20 12.31
N VAL A 48 20.29 -13.21 11.14
CA VAL A 48 20.75 -12.47 9.97
C VAL A 48 19.90 -11.20 9.87
N PRO A 49 20.48 -10.00 9.79
CA PRO A 49 19.69 -8.78 9.66
C PRO A 49 18.95 -8.75 8.30
N PRO A 50 17.78 -8.10 8.21
CA PRO A 50 17.09 -7.93 6.93
C PRO A 50 17.92 -7.14 5.93
N THR A 51 17.86 -7.53 4.66
CA THR A 51 18.44 -6.73 3.58
C THR A 51 17.49 -5.58 3.27
N TYR A 52 17.96 -4.36 3.42
CA TYR A 52 17.16 -3.16 3.25
C TYR A 52 17.09 -2.77 1.76
N PRO A 53 15.90 -2.81 1.12
CA PRO A 53 15.72 -2.50 -0.30
C PRO A 53 16.16 -1.07 -0.65
N GLN A 54 16.80 -0.87 -1.82
CA GLN A 54 17.29 0.45 -2.22
C GLN A 54 16.16 1.47 -2.43
N GLN A 55 15.05 1.06 -3.05
CA GLN A 55 13.86 1.90 -3.21
C GLN A 55 13.34 2.38 -1.85
N ALA A 56 13.27 1.49 -0.85
CA ALA A 56 12.85 1.86 0.50
C ALA A 56 13.84 2.82 1.19
N LYS A 57 15.15 2.67 0.96
CA LYS A 57 16.15 3.62 1.46
C LYS A 57 16.01 5.00 0.81
N ALA A 58 15.78 5.02 -0.50
CA ALA A 58 15.67 6.25 -1.30
C ALA A 58 14.49 7.14 -0.87
N VAL A 59 13.47 6.57 -0.22
CA VAL A 59 12.35 7.33 0.36
C VAL A 59 12.33 7.28 1.90
N ARG A 60 13.43 6.87 2.52
CA ARG A 60 13.60 6.70 3.98
C ARG A 60 12.45 5.94 4.68
N LEU A 61 11.95 4.89 4.04
CA LEU A 61 10.81 4.09 4.51
C LEU A 61 11.21 3.13 5.64
N GLU A 62 11.08 3.60 6.89
CA GLU A 62 11.18 2.74 8.08
C GLU A 62 9.87 1.96 8.32
N GLY A 63 9.96 0.85 9.06
CA GLY A 63 8.78 0.07 9.42
C GLY A 63 9.08 -1.24 10.12
N ILE A 64 8.03 -1.93 10.56
CA ILE A 64 8.12 -3.26 11.16
C ILE A 64 7.39 -4.24 10.25
N VAL A 65 8.08 -5.31 9.85
CA VAL A 65 7.46 -6.44 9.17
C VAL A 65 7.19 -7.53 10.21
N THR A 66 5.93 -7.93 10.34
CA THR A 66 5.55 -9.04 11.24
C THR A 66 5.40 -10.31 10.42
N LEU A 67 6.18 -11.32 10.77
CA LEU A 67 6.17 -12.64 10.13
C LEU A 67 5.72 -13.70 11.12
N ARG A 68 4.77 -14.54 10.73
CA ARG A 68 4.46 -15.77 11.44
C ARG A 68 5.36 -16.86 10.89
N VAL A 69 6.16 -17.49 11.75
CA VAL A 69 7.13 -18.50 11.33
C VAL A 69 6.94 -19.80 12.06
N LEU A 70 7.07 -20.89 11.31
CA LEU A 70 7.15 -22.24 11.84
C LEU A 70 8.63 -22.62 11.94
N VAL A 71 9.07 -22.93 13.16
CA VAL A 71 10.40 -23.45 13.45
C VAL A 71 10.29 -24.94 13.75
N THR A 72 11.02 -25.75 12.99
CA THR A 72 11.06 -27.21 13.17
C THR A 72 11.64 -27.60 14.52
N ALA A 73 11.43 -28.84 14.94
CA ALA A 73 12.07 -29.41 16.14
C ALA A 73 13.62 -29.35 16.10
N LYS A 74 14.22 -29.18 14.92
CA LYS A 74 15.68 -29.00 14.73
C LYS A 74 16.13 -27.53 14.87
N GLY A 75 15.20 -26.60 15.06
CA GLY A 75 15.50 -25.17 15.16
C GLY A 75 15.71 -24.47 13.81
N ILE A 76 15.23 -25.06 12.71
CA ILE A 76 15.30 -24.49 11.36
C ILE A 76 13.94 -23.87 11.03
N VAL A 77 13.92 -22.68 10.44
CA VAL A 77 12.72 -22.04 9.91
C VAL A 77 12.25 -22.80 8.66
N ASP A 78 11.00 -23.26 8.68
CA ASP A 78 10.40 -24.05 7.59
C ASP A 78 9.39 -23.22 6.80
N GLN A 79 8.35 -22.74 7.46
CA GLN A 79 7.31 -21.90 6.86
C GLN A 79 7.41 -20.46 7.37
N VAL A 80 7.17 -19.51 6.48
CA VAL A 80 7.16 -18.07 6.77
C VAL A 80 5.93 -17.48 6.10
N GLU A 81 5.01 -16.97 6.91
CA GLU A 81 3.79 -16.29 6.49
C GLU A 81 3.88 -14.81 6.85
N VAL A 82 3.46 -13.95 5.93
CA VAL A 82 3.43 -12.51 6.14
C VAL A 82 2.15 -12.17 6.89
N VAL A 83 2.28 -11.60 8.09
CA VAL A 83 1.13 -11.10 8.86
C VAL A 83 0.88 -9.64 8.52
N SER A 84 1.93 -8.82 8.52
CA SER A 84 1.85 -7.40 8.19
C SER A 84 3.22 -6.84 7.81
N GLY A 85 3.24 -5.69 7.14
CA GLY A 85 4.45 -5.00 6.74
C GLY A 85 4.28 -4.30 5.39
N HIS A 86 5.06 -3.25 5.16
CA HIS A 86 5.02 -2.55 3.87
C HIS A 86 5.53 -3.47 2.75
N PRO A 87 4.85 -3.55 1.58
CA PRO A 87 5.21 -4.47 0.50
C PRO A 87 6.69 -4.41 0.07
N LEU A 88 7.27 -3.21 0.04
CA LEU A 88 8.69 -3.03 -0.26
C LEU A 88 9.64 -3.73 0.74
N LEU A 89 9.28 -3.81 2.03
CA LEU A 89 10.15 -4.33 3.09
C LEU A 89 9.98 -5.85 3.30
N VAL A 90 8.82 -6.40 2.94
CA VAL A 90 8.42 -7.79 3.24
C VAL A 90 9.45 -8.80 2.75
N GLN A 91 9.91 -8.68 1.51
CA GLN A 91 10.83 -9.67 0.93
C GLN A 91 12.17 -9.71 1.68
N GLY A 92 12.74 -8.55 2.00
CA GLY A 92 13.99 -8.45 2.76
C GLY A 92 13.88 -9.07 4.16
N ALA A 93 12.68 -9.04 4.77
CA ALA A 93 12.41 -9.68 6.06
C ALA A 93 12.37 -11.21 5.94
N ILE A 94 11.64 -11.72 4.94
CA ILE A 94 11.52 -13.16 4.67
C ILE A 94 12.90 -13.76 4.41
N ASP A 95 13.70 -13.15 3.54
CA ASP A 95 15.01 -13.66 3.15
C ASP A 95 16.00 -13.71 4.32
N ALA A 96 15.90 -12.75 5.25
CA ALA A 96 16.67 -12.78 6.48
C ALA A 96 16.20 -13.86 7.44
N VAL A 97 14.90 -13.92 7.74
CA VAL A 97 14.36 -14.87 8.73
C VAL A 97 14.53 -16.32 8.31
N ARG A 98 14.46 -16.63 7.01
CA ARG A 98 14.79 -17.97 6.47
C ARG A 98 16.20 -18.44 6.81
N GLN A 99 17.13 -17.52 7.05
CA GLN A 99 18.51 -17.82 7.41
C GLN A 99 18.76 -17.87 8.92
N TRP A 100 17.73 -17.60 9.73
CA TRP A 100 17.83 -17.69 11.18
C TRP A 100 17.88 -19.14 11.63
N LYS A 101 18.54 -19.36 12.76
CA LYS A 101 18.58 -20.67 13.42
C LYS A 101 18.24 -20.49 14.89
N PHE A 102 17.50 -21.46 15.41
CA PHE A 102 17.05 -21.50 16.79
C PHE A 102 17.62 -22.72 17.49
N LYS A 103 17.76 -22.63 18.80
CA LYS A 103 17.90 -23.80 19.65
C LYS A 103 16.58 -24.58 19.61
N PRO A 104 16.61 -25.92 19.53
CA PRO A 104 15.40 -26.74 19.66
C PRO A 104 14.58 -26.33 20.87
N TYR A 105 13.30 -26.03 20.64
CA TYR A 105 12.35 -25.79 21.71
C TYR A 105 11.99 -27.14 22.34
N VAL A 106 12.15 -27.24 23.65
CA VAL A 106 11.91 -28.47 24.39
C VAL A 106 10.69 -28.27 25.28
N GLU A 107 9.66 -29.08 25.02
CA GLU A 107 8.43 -29.12 25.79
C GLU A 107 8.24 -30.53 26.33
N TYR A 108 8.06 -30.68 27.64
CA TYR A 108 7.97 -31.99 28.32
C TYR A 108 9.13 -32.95 27.99
N GLY A 109 10.35 -32.43 27.80
CA GLY A 109 11.55 -33.23 27.50
C GLY A 109 11.69 -33.65 26.03
N HIS A 110 10.76 -33.26 25.15
CA HIS A 110 10.82 -33.55 23.73
C HIS A 110 11.06 -32.29 22.90
N ALA A 111 11.87 -32.41 21.84
CA ALA A 111 12.02 -31.33 20.87
C ALA A 111 10.71 -31.19 20.07
N THR A 112 10.06 -30.05 20.21
CA THR A 112 8.75 -29.77 19.62
C THR A 112 8.89 -28.62 18.62
N PRO A 113 8.36 -28.75 17.38
CA PRO A 113 8.28 -27.61 16.48
C PRO A 113 7.40 -26.52 17.11
N PHE A 114 7.68 -25.26 16.81
CA PHE A 114 6.89 -24.17 17.36
C PHE A 114 6.63 -23.09 16.31
N THR A 115 5.50 -22.41 16.47
CA THR A 115 5.13 -21.23 15.71
C THR A 115 5.31 -20.00 16.56
N THR A 116 5.83 -18.92 15.97
CA THR A 116 5.97 -17.62 16.65
C THR A 116 5.75 -16.47 15.67
N ALA A 117 5.34 -15.31 16.18
CA ALA A 117 5.26 -14.08 15.39
C ALA A 117 6.54 -13.25 15.68
N LEU A 118 7.34 -13.00 14.66
CA LEU A 118 8.57 -12.21 14.74
C LEU A 118 8.34 -10.81 14.16
N GLN A 119 8.75 -9.80 14.90
CA GLN A 119 8.80 -8.42 14.47
C GLN A 119 10.19 -8.09 13.95
N ILE A 120 10.29 -7.81 12.65
CA ILE A 120 11.55 -7.50 11.97
C ILE A 120 11.57 -5.99 11.69
N PRO A 121 12.30 -5.19 12.49
CA PRO A 121 12.38 -3.76 12.29
C PRO A 121 13.33 -3.41 11.13
N PHE A 122 12.90 -2.46 10.30
CA PHE A 122 13.72 -1.76 9.32
C PHE A 122 13.89 -0.33 9.80
N THR A 123 15.05 -0.03 10.37
CA THR A 123 15.40 1.29 10.86
C THR A 123 16.57 1.86 10.06
N LEU A 124 16.53 3.16 9.82
CA LEU A 124 17.61 3.93 9.25
C LEU A 124 18.25 4.79 10.35
N ASP A 125 19.54 5.07 10.22
CA ASP A 125 20.23 5.98 11.11
C ASP A 125 19.94 7.44 10.67
N ILE A 126 18.71 7.87 10.94
CA ILE A 126 18.24 9.23 10.63
C ILE A 126 18.54 10.14 11.82
N PRO A 127 19.20 11.30 11.61
CA PRO A 127 19.45 12.28 12.66
C PRO A 127 18.17 12.63 13.42
N LYS A 128 18.28 12.81 14.73
CA LYS A 128 17.12 13.09 15.59
C LYS A 128 16.43 14.40 15.18
N GLU A 129 17.20 15.40 14.82
CA GLU A 129 16.73 16.70 14.36
C GLU A 129 15.93 16.56 13.06
N GLU A 130 16.41 15.75 12.12
CA GLU A 130 15.69 15.47 10.87
C GLU A 130 14.35 14.78 11.14
N ARG A 131 14.33 13.77 12.03
CA ARG A 131 13.09 13.11 12.46
C ARG A 131 12.09 14.11 13.06
N GLN A 132 12.57 14.99 13.94
CA GLN A 132 11.72 16.00 14.57
C GLN A 132 11.14 16.98 13.57
N LEU A 133 11.94 17.46 12.60
CA LEU A 133 11.48 18.35 11.53
C LEU A 133 10.40 17.69 10.68
N ARG A 134 10.58 16.42 10.31
CA ARG A 134 9.60 15.68 9.50
C ARG A 134 8.28 15.47 10.24
N GLU A 135 8.34 15.06 11.50
CA GLU A 135 7.11 14.84 12.31
C GLU A 135 6.38 16.15 12.58
N GLU A 136 7.12 17.23 12.82
CA GLU A 136 6.56 18.58 12.94
C GLU A 136 5.84 19.01 11.64
N LEU A 137 6.47 18.80 10.49
CA LEU A 137 5.86 19.07 9.18
C LEU A 137 4.54 18.31 9.03
N LYS A 138 4.54 17.00 9.28
CA LYS A 138 3.32 16.17 9.17
C LYS A 138 2.22 16.65 10.11
N ARG A 139 2.58 17.01 11.35
CA ARG A 139 1.63 17.56 12.31
C ARG A 139 1.01 18.86 11.81
N LEU A 140 1.81 19.78 11.28
CA LEU A 140 1.34 21.06 10.75
C LEU A 140 0.47 20.89 9.49
N VAL A 141 0.76 19.92 8.63
CA VAL A 141 -0.11 19.57 7.50
C VAL A 141 -1.47 19.10 8.00
N LEU A 142 -1.50 18.18 8.96
CA LEU A 142 -2.75 17.67 9.54
C LEU A 142 -3.53 18.77 10.27
N GLU A 143 -2.85 19.62 11.04
CA GLU A 143 -3.45 20.77 11.72
C GLU A 143 -4.09 21.70 10.69
N GLY A 144 -3.36 22.03 9.62
CA GLY A 144 -3.85 22.90 8.56
C GLY A 144 -5.06 22.35 7.82
N GLN A 145 -5.03 21.06 7.46
CA GLN A 145 -6.17 20.37 6.84
C GLN A 145 -7.38 20.31 7.79
N THR A 146 -7.15 20.10 9.08
CA THR A 146 -8.21 20.04 10.10
C THR A 146 -8.85 21.41 10.29
N ALA A 147 -8.04 22.46 10.44
CA ALA A 147 -8.51 23.84 10.52
C ALA A 147 -9.37 24.21 9.29
N LEU A 148 -8.96 23.76 8.09
CA LEU A 148 -9.72 24.00 6.87
C LEU A 148 -11.08 23.29 6.86
N LYS A 149 -11.16 22.07 7.41
CA LYS A 149 -12.43 21.32 7.57
C LYS A 149 -13.35 21.98 8.58
N THR A 150 -12.82 22.60 9.63
CA THR A 150 -13.60 23.31 10.65
C THR A 150 -13.92 24.76 10.28
N GLY A 151 -13.43 25.24 9.12
CA GLY A 151 -13.68 26.58 8.61
C GLY A 151 -12.69 27.65 9.10
N ASP A 152 -11.70 27.28 9.91
CA ASP A 152 -10.61 28.15 10.34
C ASP A 152 -9.54 28.27 9.23
N LYS A 153 -9.82 29.15 8.27
CA LYS A 153 -8.94 29.38 7.13
C LYS A 153 -7.61 30.04 7.52
N ILE A 154 -7.63 30.91 8.54
CA ILE A 154 -6.45 31.63 9.01
C ILE A 154 -5.49 30.67 9.69
N GLY A 155 -6.01 29.81 10.59
CA GLY A 155 -5.24 28.73 11.21
C GLY A 155 -4.71 27.74 10.18
N ALA A 156 -5.52 27.42 9.15
CA ALA A 156 -5.09 26.56 8.05
C ALA A 156 -3.91 27.14 7.27
N GLU A 157 -4.02 28.39 6.80
CA GLU A 157 -2.94 29.05 6.06
C GLU A 157 -1.67 29.15 6.90
N LYS A 158 -1.79 29.54 8.18
CA LYS A 158 -0.66 29.67 9.09
C LYS A 158 0.10 28.35 9.25
N SER A 159 -0.62 27.27 9.56
CA SER A 159 -0.02 25.96 9.80
C SER A 159 0.65 25.42 8.54
N LEU A 160 -0.01 25.56 7.38
CA LEU A 160 0.52 25.05 6.11
C LEU A 160 1.72 25.84 5.59
N ARG A 161 1.76 27.16 5.81
CA ARG A 161 2.96 27.95 5.54
C ARG A 161 4.15 27.51 6.38
N GLN A 162 3.93 27.18 7.66
CA GLN A 162 4.97 26.62 8.52
C GLN A 162 5.42 25.25 8.02
N ALA A 163 4.49 24.38 7.61
CA ALA A 163 4.82 23.07 7.03
C ALA A 163 5.69 23.19 5.77
N VAL A 164 5.32 24.07 4.84
CA VAL A 164 6.11 24.36 3.62
C VAL A 164 7.53 24.82 3.97
N ALA A 165 7.67 25.74 4.94
CA ALA A 165 8.99 26.22 5.39
C ALA A 165 9.85 25.14 6.08
N LEU A 166 9.23 24.10 6.65
CA LEU A 166 9.96 22.93 7.16
C LEU A 166 10.33 21.98 6.02
N GLY A 167 9.45 21.80 5.03
CA GLY A 167 9.72 20.98 3.85
C GLY A 167 10.94 21.44 3.07
N GLU A 168 11.14 22.75 2.96
CA GLU A 168 12.34 23.36 2.34
C GLU A 168 13.66 23.04 3.07
N LYS A 169 13.60 22.64 4.34
CA LYS A 169 14.78 22.30 5.16
C LYS A 169 15.04 20.80 5.20
N LEU A 170 14.08 19.98 4.78
CA LEU A 170 14.22 18.54 4.76
C LEU A 170 15.04 18.11 3.54
N PRO A 171 15.79 17.00 3.63
CA PRO A 171 16.47 16.47 2.46
C PRO A 171 15.49 16.00 1.37
N ASP A 172 15.94 16.04 0.11
CA ASP A 172 15.14 15.78 -1.10
C ASP A 172 14.32 14.48 -1.07
N ASP A 173 14.79 13.42 -0.39
CA ASP A 173 14.05 12.14 -0.28
C ASP A 173 12.68 12.26 0.43
N TYR A 174 12.41 13.38 1.14
CA TYR A 174 11.09 13.69 1.70
C TYR A 174 10.20 14.52 0.77
N TYR A 175 10.48 14.51 -0.54
CA TYR A 175 9.75 15.31 -1.51
C TYR A 175 8.24 15.11 -1.42
N LEU A 176 7.74 13.89 -1.16
CA LEU A 176 6.30 13.61 -1.01
C LEU A 176 5.67 14.35 0.17
N ASP A 177 6.32 14.36 1.34
CA ASP A 177 5.85 15.10 2.52
C ASP A 177 5.85 16.62 2.21
N PHE A 178 6.88 17.10 1.50
CA PHE A 178 6.97 18.50 1.10
C PHE A 178 5.90 18.89 0.06
N THR A 179 5.70 18.10 -0.99
CA THR A 179 4.72 18.35 -2.05
C THR A 179 3.29 18.29 -1.52
N ALA A 180 2.99 17.40 -0.58
CA ALA A 180 1.70 17.36 0.10
C ALA A 180 1.41 18.66 0.88
N SER A 181 2.43 19.26 1.50
CA SER A 181 2.28 20.56 2.18
C SER A 181 1.99 21.72 1.21
N LEU A 182 2.64 21.70 0.02
CA LEU A 182 2.39 22.67 -1.06
C LEU A 182 0.97 22.52 -1.62
N GLU A 183 0.53 21.29 -1.88
CA GLU A 183 -0.81 20.99 -2.36
C GLU A 183 -1.87 21.51 -1.38
N ALA A 184 -1.72 21.17 -0.10
CA ALA A 184 -2.65 21.61 0.93
C ALA A 184 -2.72 23.13 1.04
N LEU A 185 -1.58 23.83 0.96
CA LEU A 185 -1.53 25.29 0.95
C LEU A 185 -2.20 25.88 -0.31
N GLY A 186 -1.95 25.29 -1.48
CA GLY A 186 -2.64 25.64 -2.72
C GLY A 186 -4.16 25.49 -2.60
N GLY A 187 -4.63 24.43 -1.94
CA GLY A 187 -6.04 24.19 -1.67
C GLY A 187 -6.69 25.20 -0.73
N VAL A 188 -5.94 25.77 0.22
CA VAL A 188 -6.40 26.92 1.03
C VAL A 188 -6.58 28.14 0.13
N TYR A 189 -5.57 28.47 -0.67
CA TYR A 189 -5.62 29.63 -1.56
C TYR A 189 -6.73 29.55 -2.60
N LEU A 190 -6.97 28.36 -3.15
CA LEU A 190 -8.09 28.12 -4.06
C LEU A 190 -9.45 28.45 -3.41
N ARG A 191 -9.69 27.99 -2.18
CA ARG A 191 -10.93 28.26 -1.42
C ARG A 191 -11.11 29.74 -1.07
N GLU A 192 -10.01 30.47 -0.96
CA GLU A 192 -10.00 31.91 -0.70
C GLU A 192 -10.01 32.76 -1.96
N ARG A 193 -10.07 32.13 -3.15
CA ARG A 193 -10.00 32.79 -4.46
C ARG A 193 -8.68 33.53 -4.72
N LYS A 194 -7.63 33.17 -3.99
CA LYS A 194 -6.24 33.61 -4.18
C LYS A 194 -5.59 32.75 -5.26
N TYR A 195 -6.10 32.85 -6.50
CA TYR A 195 -5.80 31.90 -7.57
C TYR A 195 -4.34 31.96 -8.02
N GLN A 196 -3.73 33.14 -8.02
CA GLN A 196 -2.31 33.31 -8.36
C GLN A 196 -1.40 32.63 -7.34
N GLU A 197 -1.70 32.78 -6.04
CA GLU A 197 -0.95 32.12 -4.96
C GLU A 197 -1.12 30.61 -4.99
N ALA A 198 -2.33 30.12 -5.31
CA ALA A 198 -2.59 28.69 -5.54
C ALA A 198 -1.78 28.16 -6.73
N GLN A 199 -1.77 28.89 -7.86
CA GLN A 199 -1.00 28.52 -9.06
C GLN A 199 0.48 28.35 -8.72
N LEU A 200 1.04 29.28 -7.94
CA LEU A 200 2.45 29.23 -7.52
C LEU A 200 2.75 27.96 -6.71
N GLN A 201 1.88 27.57 -5.77
CA GLN A 201 2.14 26.37 -4.96
C GLN A 201 2.09 25.10 -5.80
N TYR A 202 1.09 24.95 -6.68
CA TYR A 202 0.97 23.77 -7.52
C TYR A 202 2.07 23.71 -8.62
N GLN A 203 2.57 24.86 -9.09
CA GLN A 203 3.74 24.89 -9.99
C GLN A 203 5.00 24.40 -9.28
N ARG A 204 5.25 24.87 -8.04
CA ARG A 204 6.36 24.38 -7.21
C ARG A 204 6.23 22.88 -6.94
N GLN A 205 5.02 22.41 -6.63
CA GLN A 205 4.72 21.00 -6.43
C GLN A 205 5.11 20.17 -7.66
N LEU A 206 4.63 20.57 -8.85
CA LEU A 206 4.90 19.89 -10.10
C LEU A 206 6.40 19.87 -10.46
N GLU A 207 7.11 20.97 -10.21
CA GLU A 207 8.56 21.06 -10.45
C GLU A 207 9.32 20.05 -9.58
N ILE A 208 9.02 19.99 -8.28
CA ILE A 208 9.65 19.06 -7.33
C ILE A 208 9.38 17.61 -7.72
N LEU A 209 8.12 17.28 -8.06
CA LEU A 209 7.75 15.93 -8.47
C LEU A 209 8.50 15.50 -9.73
N ARG A 210 8.58 16.37 -10.75
CA ARG A 210 9.23 16.04 -12.04
C ARG A 210 10.74 15.90 -11.98
N ARG A 211 11.42 16.62 -11.07
CA ARG A 211 12.89 16.55 -10.92
C ARG A 211 13.34 15.37 -10.06
N HIS A 212 12.43 14.69 -9.36
CA HIS A 212 12.77 13.55 -8.54
C HIS A 212 13.21 12.37 -9.42
N LEU A 213 14.15 11.55 -8.93
CA LEU A 213 14.76 10.46 -9.72
C LEU A 213 13.74 9.37 -10.10
N GLU A 214 12.83 9.07 -9.18
CA GLU A 214 11.71 8.16 -9.36
C GLU A 214 10.43 8.94 -9.09
N PRO A 215 9.87 9.64 -10.09
CA PRO A 215 8.69 10.48 -9.90
C PRO A 215 7.45 9.62 -9.68
N ASP A 216 6.60 10.01 -8.73
CA ASP A 216 5.26 9.46 -8.62
C ASP A 216 4.35 10.10 -9.67
N GLU A 217 4.03 9.32 -10.71
CA GLU A 217 3.19 9.76 -11.82
C GLU A 217 1.78 10.15 -11.35
N SER A 218 1.22 9.49 -10.34
CA SER A 218 -0.12 9.83 -9.84
C SER A 218 -0.14 11.21 -9.18
N GLU A 219 0.90 11.53 -8.42
CA GLU A 219 1.09 12.86 -7.80
C GLU A 219 1.29 13.95 -8.87
N ILE A 220 2.06 13.66 -9.94
CA ILE A 220 2.21 14.56 -11.09
C ILE A 220 0.85 14.82 -11.74
N GLY A 221 0.05 13.77 -11.96
CA GLY A 221 -1.31 13.86 -12.47
C GLY A 221 -2.18 14.77 -11.62
N GLY A 222 -2.17 14.59 -10.29
CA GLY A 222 -2.90 15.42 -9.34
C GLY A 222 -2.51 16.90 -9.40
N ALA A 223 -1.21 17.20 -9.41
CA ALA A 223 -0.70 18.57 -9.52
C ALA A 223 -1.13 19.24 -10.84
N LEU A 224 -1.13 18.50 -11.95
CA LEU A 224 -1.60 19.00 -13.25
C LEU A 224 -3.11 19.32 -13.22
N VAL A 225 -3.93 18.46 -12.62
CA VAL A 225 -5.38 18.70 -12.49
C VAL A 225 -5.66 19.96 -11.65
N ASN A 226 -4.92 20.14 -10.55
CA ASN A 226 -5.02 21.33 -9.71
C ASN A 226 -4.59 22.60 -10.46
N LEU A 227 -3.50 22.54 -11.25
CA LEU A 227 -3.08 23.63 -12.13
C LEU A 227 -4.10 23.93 -13.22
N ALA A 228 -4.75 22.91 -13.78
CA ALA A 228 -5.78 23.08 -14.79
C ALA A 228 -6.98 23.86 -14.23
N LEU A 229 -7.45 23.46 -13.05
CA LEU A 229 -8.55 24.11 -12.35
C LEU A 229 -8.23 25.59 -12.03
N VAL A 230 -7.05 25.86 -11.50
CA VAL A 230 -6.62 27.23 -11.20
C VAL A 230 -6.46 28.06 -12.48
N SER A 231 -5.95 27.47 -13.55
CA SER A 231 -5.78 28.16 -14.83
C SER A 231 -7.12 28.55 -15.45
N ASP A 232 -8.14 27.69 -15.35
CA ASP A 232 -9.49 27.99 -15.80
C ASP A 232 -10.11 29.15 -14.99
N LEU A 233 -9.96 29.13 -13.66
CA LEU A 233 -10.42 30.21 -12.77
C LEU A 233 -9.71 31.54 -13.02
N LEU A 234 -8.51 31.52 -13.60
CA LEU A 234 -7.77 32.70 -14.05
C LEU A 234 -8.14 33.13 -15.49
N GLY A 235 -9.05 32.42 -16.16
CA GLY A 235 -9.45 32.68 -17.54
C GLY A 235 -8.43 32.22 -18.60
N LYS A 236 -7.45 31.40 -18.21
CA LYS A 236 -6.40 30.87 -19.07
C LYS A 236 -6.82 29.51 -19.65
N ALA A 237 -7.83 29.54 -20.50
CA ALA A 237 -8.51 28.34 -20.96
C ALA A 237 -7.61 27.35 -21.72
N ASP A 238 -6.68 27.85 -22.54
CA ASP A 238 -5.74 27.00 -23.30
C ASP A 238 -4.73 26.30 -22.37
N GLU A 239 -4.23 26.98 -21.33
CA GLU A 239 -3.38 26.37 -20.31
C GLU A 239 -4.16 25.30 -19.52
N ALA A 240 -5.40 25.60 -19.15
CA ALA A 240 -6.27 24.66 -18.44
C ALA A 240 -6.51 23.37 -19.24
N GLU A 241 -6.83 23.49 -20.52
CA GLU A 241 -7.00 22.35 -21.42
C GLU A 241 -5.73 21.51 -21.52
N ALA A 242 -4.57 22.15 -21.70
CA ALA A 242 -3.29 21.46 -21.82
C ALA A 242 -2.97 20.66 -20.55
N TYR A 243 -3.21 21.23 -19.37
CA TYR A 243 -3.00 20.55 -18.10
C TYR A 243 -4.00 19.42 -17.87
N TYR A 244 -5.30 19.63 -18.14
CA TYR A 244 -6.30 18.57 -18.02
C TYR A 244 -5.99 17.38 -18.94
N ARG A 245 -5.60 17.63 -20.19
CA ARG A 245 -5.22 16.55 -21.13
C ARG A 245 -3.98 15.79 -20.67
N GLN A 246 -2.96 16.47 -20.15
CA GLN A 246 -1.78 15.80 -19.58
C GLN A 246 -2.16 14.94 -18.36
N GLY A 247 -2.94 15.49 -17.42
CA GLY A 247 -3.42 14.75 -16.25
C GLY A 247 -4.27 13.54 -16.63
N ALA A 248 -5.19 13.69 -17.60
CA ALA A 248 -5.99 12.59 -18.11
C ALA A 248 -5.13 11.45 -18.68
N SER A 249 -4.13 11.77 -19.49
CA SER A 249 -3.24 10.76 -20.07
C SER A 249 -2.50 9.94 -19.00
N ILE A 250 -2.10 10.58 -17.89
CA ILE A 250 -1.45 9.89 -16.77
C ILE A 250 -2.45 8.95 -16.08
N PHE A 251 -3.64 9.46 -15.71
CA PHE A 251 -4.62 8.65 -15.00
C PHE A 251 -5.22 7.53 -15.85
N GLU A 252 -5.34 7.70 -17.17
CA GLU A 252 -5.71 6.62 -18.11
C GLU A 252 -4.70 5.47 -18.05
N LYS A 253 -3.40 5.79 -18.07
CA LYS A 253 -2.33 4.79 -17.95
C LYS A 253 -2.37 4.11 -16.58
N GLN A 254 -2.47 4.87 -15.50
CA GLN A 254 -2.54 4.33 -14.14
C GLN A 254 -3.75 3.42 -13.93
N ALA A 255 -4.94 3.80 -14.44
CA ALA A 255 -6.14 2.96 -14.37
C ALA A 255 -6.00 1.65 -15.17
N ALA A 256 -5.28 1.67 -16.30
CA ALA A 256 -5.03 0.48 -17.10
C ALA A 256 -4.01 -0.48 -16.46
N GLU A 257 -3.02 0.06 -15.74
CA GLU A 257 -1.95 -0.71 -15.09
C GLU A 257 -2.29 -1.13 -13.65
N ALA A 258 -3.32 -0.52 -13.05
CA ALA A 258 -3.76 -0.79 -11.69
C ALA A 258 -4.22 -2.24 -11.52
N ARG A 259 -3.60 -2.95 -10.57
CA ARG A 259 -3.94 -4.33 -10.19
C ARG A 259 -4.93 -4.41 -9.04
N VAL A 260 -5.05 -3.34 -8.27
CA VAL A 260 -5.97 -3.23 -7.13
C VAL A 260 -7.21 -2.48 -7.60
N GLU A 261 -8.37 -3.12 -7.50
CA GLU A 261 -9.63 -2.56 -8.03
C GLU A 261 -9.98 -1.21 -7.37
N GLU A 262 -9.68 -1.04 -6.09
CA GLU A 262 -9.87 0.23 -5.39
C GLU A 262 -9.01 1.37 -5.98
N MET A 263 -7.73 1.10 -6.28
CA MET A 263 -6.85 2.09 -6.91
C MET A 263 -7.35 2.44 -8.30
N LYS A 264 -7.73 1.42 -9.09
CA LYS A 264 -8.29 1.59 -10.42
C LYS A 264 -9.53 2.48 -10.38
N ARG A 265 -10.47 2.19 -9.47
CA ARG A 265 -11.67 3.01 -9.24
C ARG A 265 -11.31 4.45 -8.93
N ASN A 266 -10.38 4.70 -8.01
CA ASN A 266 -9.96 6.05 -7.65
C ASN A 266 -9.42 6.83 -8.87
N TYR A 267 -8.59 6.20 -9.70
CA TYR A 267 -8.11 6.81 -10.94
C TYR A 267 -9.24 7.10 -11.95
N GLN A 268 -10.20 6.20 -12.07
CA GLN A 268 -11.36 6.38 -12.93
C GLN A 268 -12.28 7.52 -12.43
N GLU A 269 -12.47 7.66 -11.12
CA GLU A 269 -13.22 8.78 -10.53
C GLU A 269 -12.54 10.13 -10.82
N THR A 270 -11.21 10.21 -10.71
CA THR A 270 -10.45 11.41 -11.12
C THR A 270 -10.60 11.69 -12.61
N LEU A 271 -10.55 10.68 -13.47
CA LEU A 271 -10.79 10.85 -14.91
C LEU A 271 -12.19 11.39 -15.21
N VAL A 272 -13.24 10.91 -14.53
CA VAL A 272 -14.59 11.47 -14.66
C VAL A 272 -14.59 12.97 -14.36
N GLN A 273 -13.92 13.40 -13.29
CA GLN A 273 -13.81 14.82 -12.95
C GLN A 273 -13.09 15.60 -14.04
N ILE A 274 -11.95 15.11 -14.54
CA ILE A 274 -11.19 15.78 -15.62
C ILE A 274 -12.03 15.93 -16.88
N TRP A 275 -12.70 14.86 -17.34
CA TRP A 275 -13.51 14.88 -18.54
C TRP A 275 -14.74 15.79 -18.41
N ASN A 276 -15.34 15.85 -17.22
CA ASN A 276 -16.39 16.82 -16.92
C ASN A 276 -15.88 18.26 -17.03
N GLN A 277 -14.72 18.58 -16.44
CA GLN A 277 -14.16 19.93 -16.50
C GLN A 277 -13.76 20.34 -17.93
N LEU A 278 -13.16 19.43 -18.71
CA LEU A 278 -12.91 19.67 -20.13
C LEU A 278 -14.21 19.91 -20.91
N GLY A 279 -15.26 19.16 -20.63
CA GLY A 279 -16.58 19.35 -21.21
C GLY A 279 -17.16 20.75 -20.95
N VAL A 280 -17.06 21.22 -19.70
CA VAL A 280 -17.49 22.56 -19.30
C VAL A 280 -16.65 23.63 -19.99
N LEU A 281 -15.32 23.48 -20.00
CA LEU A 281 -14.37 24.38 -20.65
C LEU A 281 -14.69 24.55 -22.15
N TYR A 282 -14.89 23.44 -22.88
CA TYR A 282 -15.25 23.46 -24.30
C TYR A 282 -16.63 24.06 -24.55
N THR A 283 -17.58 23.85 -23.64
CA THR A 283 -18.91 24.48 -23.73
C THR A 283 -18.79 26.00 -23.67
N GLY A 284 -17.96 26.52 -22.75
CA GLY A 284 -17.67 27.96 -22.63
C GLY A 284 -17.04 28.54 -23.90
N GLN A 285 -16.16 27.79 -24.56
CA GLN A 285 -15.51 28.17 -25.82
C GLN A 285 -16.38 27.92 -27.07
N ARG A 286 -17.61 27.41 -26.91
CA ARG A 286 -18.52 27.00 -28.01
C ARG A 286 -17.97 25.87 -28.90
N ARG A 287 -17.00 25.09 -28.41
CA ARG A 287 -16.45 23.88 -29.05
C ARG A 287 -17.37 22.69 -28.79
N ARG A 288 -18.58 22.73 -29.38
CA ARG A 288 -19.70 21.81 -29.07
C ARG A 288 -19.36 20.33 -29.27
N GLN A 289 -18.57 20.00 -30.28
CA GLN A 289 -18.21 18.62 -30.58
C GLN A 289 -17.32 18.04 -29.48
N GLU A 290 -16.23 18.74 -29.13
CA GLU A 290 -15.29 18.32 -28.09
C GLU A 290 -15.92 18.32 -26.70
N ALA A 291 -16.83 19.26 -26.44
CA ALA A 291 -17.64 19.27 -25.22
C ALA A 291 -18.48 17.98 -25.10
N ARG A 292 -19.18 17.61 -26.18
CA ARG A 292 -19.99 16.39 -26.21
C ARG A 292 -19.15 15.15 -26.03
N GLU A 293 -18.00 15.07 -26.69
CA GLU A 293 -17.09 13.92 -26.56
C GLU A 293 -16.58 13.77 -25.13
N SER A 294 -16.14 14.87 -24.51
CA SER A 294 -15.60 14.85 -23.14
C SER A 294 -16.68 14.48 -22.11
N LEU A 295 -17.86 15.08 -22.20
CA LEU A 295 -18.98 14.74 -21.31
C LEU A 295 -19.48 13.30 -21.51
N THR A 296 -19.43 12.79 -22.75
CA THR A 296 -19.77 11.39 -23.04
C THR A 296 -18.75 10.44 -22.40
N LYS A 297 -17.45 10.75 -22.49
CA LYS A 297 -16.40 9.98 -21.79
C LYS A 297 -16.64 9.97 -20.28
N ALA A 298 -16.93 11.13 -19.69
CA ALA A 298 -17.20 11.25 -18.26
C ALA A 298 -18.41 10.40 -17.84
N LEU A 299 -19.51 10.47 -18.59
CA LEU A 299 -20.73 9.72 -18.30
C LEU A 299 -20.50 8.21 -18.41
N ASN A 300 -19.95 7.73 -19.54
CA ASN A 300 -19.72 6.30 -19.74
C ASN A 300 -18.78 5.72 -18.68
N LEU A 301 -17.77 6.49 -18.27
CA LEU A 301 -16.85 6.05 -17.22
C LEU A 301 -17.54 6.04 -15.85
N ALA A 302 -18.33 7.05 -15.53
CA ALA A 302 -19.10 7.11 -14.28
C ALA A 302 -20.14 5.98 -14.17
N GLU A 303 -20.73 5.55 -15.29
CA GLU A 303 -21.66 4.40 -15.34
C GLU A 303 -20.96 3.05 -15.18
N SER A 304 -19.64 3.00 -15.38
CA SER A 304 -18.84 1.77 -15.30
C SER A 304 -18.23 1.49 -13.92
N ILE A 305 -18.36 2.44 -12.98
CA ILE A 305 -17.80 2.40 -11.61
C ILE A 305 -18.91 2.12 -10.60
#